data_AF-A0A2P5CMM5-F1
#
_entry.id   AF-A0A2P5CMM5-F1
#
_cell.length_a   1.000
_cell.length_b   1.000
_cell.length_c   1.000
_cell.angle_alpha   90.00
_cell.angle_beta   90.00
_cell.angle_gamma   90.00
#
_symmetry.space_group_name_H-M   'P 1'
#
loop_
_entity.id
_entity.type
_entity.pdbx_description
1 polymer ?
#
loop_
_entity_poly.entity_id
_entity_poly.type
_entity_poly.pdbx_seq_one_letter_code
_entity_poly.pdbx_strand_id
1 'polypeptide(L)' 'MPVLRRVPLVESGSDSLIVEGSDNGILCLSEFRTSIVYLWNPTTMELKKLPSPNCPNTQFRFGFGYDSLTNDFK' A
#
# COMPACT_ATOMS: atom_id res chain seq x y z
N MET A 1 8.94 -9.52 -21.39
CA MET A 1 8.59 -10.26 -20.16
C MET A 1 9.10 -9.44 -18.98
N PRO A 2 8.28 -8.62 -18.29
CA PRO A 2 8.78 -7.91 -17.13
C PRO A 2 8.95 -8.91 -16.00
N VAL A 3 10.18 -9.02 -15.51
CA VAL A 3 10.55 -9.79 -14.32
C VAL A 3 9.79 -9.18 -13.14
N LEU A 4 8.90 -9.95 -12.52
CA LEU A 4 8.36 -9.67 -11.18
C LEU A 4 9.56 -9.66 -10.21
N ARG A 5 10.18 -8.50 -10.04
CA ARG A 5 11.22 -8.30 -9.03
C ARG A 5 10.55 -8.29 -7.67
N ARG A 6 10.97 -9.24 -6.84
CA ARG A 6 10.54 -9.46 -5.45
C ARG A 6 10.48 -8.12 -4.72
N VAL A 7 9.30 -7.77 -4.19
CA VAL A 7 9.08 -6.58 -3.35
C VAL A 7 10.07 -6.65 -2.17
N PRO A 8 10.78 -5.56 -1.80
CA PRO A 8 11.81 -5.58 -0.75
C PRO A 8 11.29 -5.80 0.68
N LEU A 9 10.06 -6.32 0.87
CA LEU A 9 9.36 -6.34 2.15
C LEU A 9 9.40 -7.65 2.94
N VAL A 10 10.10 -8.69 2.48
CA VAL A 10 10.17 -9.94 3.24
C VAL A 10 11.32 -9.89 4.24
N GLU A 11 11.06 -9.32 5.41
CA GLU A 11 11.63 -9.80 6.66
C GLU A 11 10.49 -10.22 7.61
N SER A 12 10.27 -11.53 7.65
CA SER A 12 9.61 -12.30 8.72
C SER A 12 8.22 -11.87 9.20
N GLY A 13 7.20 -12.31 8.47
CA GLY A 13 5.81 -12.39 8.94
C GLY A 13 4.92 -12.87 7.80
N SER A 14 4.17 -13.94 7.99
CA SER A 14 3.36 -14.61 6.97
C SER A 14 2.09 -13.83 6.59
N ASP A 15 2.19 -12.52 6.42
CA ASP A 15 1.06 -11.70 6.07
C ASP A 15 1.11 -11.33 4.58
N SER A 16 0.08 -11.79 3.86
CA SER A 16 -0.10 -11.53 2.44
C SER A 16 -0.48 -10.07 2.23
N LEU A 17 0.31 -9.36 1.41
CA LEU A 17 -0.04 -8.02 0.95
C LEU A 17 -1.12 -8.11 -0.13
N ILE A 18 -2.13 -7.26 -0.03
CA ILE A 18 -3.23 -7.13 -0.99
C ILE A 18 -3.07 -5.79 -1.71
N VAL A 19 -3.27 -5.79 -3.02
CA VAL A 19 -3.31 -4.55 -3.80
C VAL A 19 -4.71 -3.96 -3.69
N GLU A 20 -4.83 -2.81 -3.04
CA GLU A 20 -6.11 -2.10 -2.86
C GLU A 20 -6.41 -1.20 -4.06
N GLY A 21 -5.37 -0.71 -4.73
CA GLY A 21 -5.52 0.14 -5.91
C GLY A 21 -4.19 0.69 -6.44
N SER A 22 -4.29 1.44 -7.54
CA SER A 22 -3.15 2.12 -8.15
C SER A 22 -3.58 3.47 -8.71
N ASP A 23 -2.74 4.48 -8.56
CA ASP A 23 -2.95 5.79 -9.19
C ASP A 23 -1.61 6.50 -9.37
N ASN A 24 -1.45 7.25 -10.48
CA ASN A 24 -0.22 7.96 -10.86
C ASN A 24 1.08 7.14 -10.69
N GLY A 25 1.02 5.83 -10.99
CA GLY A 25 2.17 4.93 -10.90
C GLY A 25 2.54 4.48 -9.48
N ILE A 26 1.74 4.85 -8.48
CA ILE A 26 1.86 4.39 -7.09
C ILE A 26 0.84 3.29 -6.84
N LEU A 27 1.29 2.24 -6.15
CA LEU A 27 0.45 1.13 -5.69
C LEU A 27 0.11 1.34 -4.21
N CYS A 28 -1.15 1.15 -3.85
CA CYS A 28 -1.60 1.06 -2.48
C CYS A 28 -1.71 -0.42 -2.09
N LEU A 29 -1.00 -0.81 -1.05
CA LEU A 29 -0.95 -2.17 -0.54
C LEU A 29 -1.45 -2.21 0.91
N SER A 30 -2.27 -3.18 1.26
CA SER A 30 -2.69 -3.44 2.63
C SER A 30 -2.18 -4.80 3.11
N GLU A 31 -2.07 -4.97 4.42
CA GLU A 31 -1.73 -6.26 5.02
C GLU A 31 -3.01 -6.97 5.47
N PHE A 32 -3.26 -8.21 5.01
CA PHE A 32 -4.56 -8.86 5.22
C PHE A 32 -5.01 -8.97 6.68
N ARG A 33 -4.07 -9.10 7.62
CA ARG A 33 -4.37 -9.31 9.05
C ARG A 33 -4.28 -8.05 9.89
N THR A 34 -3.80 -6.95 9.33
CA THR A 34 -3.55 -5.72 10.08
C THR A 34 -4.15 -4.51 9.37
N SER A 35 -4.28 -3.40 10.08
CA SER A 35 -4.71 -2.14 9.48
C SER A 35 -3.53 -1.39 8.83
N ILE A 36 -2.41 -2.07 8.55
CA ILE A 36 -1.22 -1.44 7.99
C ILE A 36 -1.41 -1.25 6.48
N VAL A 37 -1.12 -0.04 6.03
CA VAL A 37 -1.15 0.35 4.61
C VAL A 37 0.23 0.82 4.19
N TYR A 38 0.62 0.46 2.96
CA TYR A 38 1.85 0.88 2.31
C TYR A 38 1.53 1.55 0.97
N LEU A 39 2.30 2.59 0.65
CA LEU A 39 2.41 3.13 -0.69
C LEU A 39 3.71 2.66 -1.30
N TRP A 40 3.65 2.07 -2.48
CA TRP A 40 4.80 1.55 -3.20
C TRP A 40 4.92 2.17 -4.58
N ASN A 41 6.06 2.78 -4.87
CA ASN A 41 6.43 3.18 -6.23
C ASN A 41 7.35 2.09 -6.82
N PRO A 42 6.86 1.24 -7.75
CA PRO A 42 7.68 0.20 -8.36
C PRO A 42 8.79 0.75 -9.27
N THR A 43 8.65 2.00 -9.74
CA THR A 43 9.63 2.65 -10.62
C THR A 43 10.83 3.18 -9.84
N THR A 44 10.59 3.85 -8.71
CA THR A 44 11.65 4.39 -7.84
C THR A 44 12.09 3.39 -6.76
N MET A 45 11.39 2.27 -6.61
CA MET A 45 11.52 1.30 -5.51
C MET A 45 11.29 1.88 -4.12
N GLU A 46 10.63 3.03 -4.04
CA GLU A 46 10.30 3.67 -2.77
C GLU A 46 9.07 3.03 -2.15
N LEU A 47 9.18 2.71 -0.87
CA LEU A 47 8.08 2.19 -0.07
C LEU A 47 7.86 3.09 1.13
N LYS A 48 6.61 3.51 1.34
CA LYS A 48 6.20 4.33 2.46
C LYS A 48 5.10 3.62 3.24
N LYS A 49 5.37 3.28 4.50
CA LYS A 49 4.34 2.82 5.45
C LYS A 49 3.51 4.01 5.90
N LEU A 50 2.19 3.91 5.82
CA LEU A 50 1.28 4.92 6.34
C LEU A 50 1.06 4.71 7.85
N PRO A 51 0.76 5.79 8.61
CA PRO A 51 0.34 5.66 9.99
C PRO A 51 -0.90 4.78 10.06
N SER A 52 -0.94 3.86 11.03
CA SER A 52 -2.10 3.00 11.23
C SER A 52 -3.32 3.87 11.54
N PRO A 53 -4.48 3.64 10.88
CA PRO A 53 -5.69 4.32 11.27
C PRO A 53 -6.03 3.93 12.71
N ASN A 54 -6.30 4.94 13.56
CA ASN A 54 -6.75 4.74 14.94
C ASN A 54 -8.21 4.28 14.94
N CYS A 55 -8.48 3.12 14.36
CA CYS A 55 -9.82 2.58 14.26
C CYS A 55 -9.86 1.22 14.98
N PRO A 56 -10.73 1.04 15.99
CA PRO A 56 -10.75 -0.14 16.84
C PRO A 56 -11.33 -1.39 16.17
N ASN A 57 -11.94 -1.23 14.98
CA ASN A 57 -12.52 -2.34 14.23
C ASN A 57 -11.49 -2.90 13.24
N THR A 58 -11.56 -4.18 12.87
CA THR A 58 -10.60 -4.79 11.93
C THR A 58 -11.16 -4.94 10.52
N GLN A 59 -12.43 -4.59 10.29
CA GLN A 59 -13.08 -4.67 8.99
C GLN A 59 -13.18 -3.28 8.34
N PHE A 60 -12.22 -2.95 7.48
CA PHE A 60 -12.28 -1.78 6.62
C PHE A 60 -12.21 -2.19 5.15
N ARG A 61 -12.74 -1.32 4.29
CA ARG A 61 -12.45 -1.35 2.86
C ARG A 61 -11.54 -0.15 2.59
N PHE A 62 -10.47 -0.38 1.87
CA PHE A 62 -9.60 0.71 1.43
C PHE A 62 -10.08 1.24 0.08
N GLY A 63 -9.96 2.54 -0.09
CA GLY A 63 -9.97 3.20 -1.39
C GLY A 63 -8.62 3.90 -1.53
N PHE A 64 -8.14 4.03 -2.76
CA PHE A 64 -6.91 4.76 -3.05
C PHE A 64 -7.12 5.63 -4.28
N GLY A 65 -6.76 6.90 -4.17
CA GLY A 65 -6.81 7.83 -5.30
C GLY A 65 -5.95 9.06 -5.09
N TYR A 66 -5.50 9.64 -6.19
CA TYR A 66 -4.81 10.92 -6.19
C TYR A 66 -5.81 12.07 -6.22
N ASP A 67 -5.73 12.95 -5.22
CA ASP A 67 -6.46 14.20 -5.18
C ASP A 67 -5.59 15.33 -5.75
N SER A 68 -5.90 15.74 -6.99
CA SER A 68 -5.17 16.80 -7.69
C SER A 68 -5.36 18.18 -7.07
N LEU A 69 -6.45 18.42 -6.32
CA LEU A 69 -6.69 19.72 -5.68
C LEU A 69 -5.76 19.93 -4.50
N THR A 70 -5.53 18.88 -3.72
CA THR A 70 -4.61 18.92 -2.56
C THR A 70 -3.20 18.46 -2.90
N ASN A 71 -2.99 17.93 -4.12
CA ASN A 71 -1.73 17.33 -4.56
C ASN A 71 -1.26 16.20 -3.63
N ASP A 72 -2.21 15.40 -3.13
CA ASP A 72 -1.97 14.33 -2.16
C ASP A 72 -2.71 13.06 -2.56
N PHE A 73 -2.19 11.91 -2.14
CA PHE A 73 -2.92 10.64 -2.21
C PHE A 73 -3.85 10.48 -1.01
N LYS A 74 -5.04 9.91 -1.24
CA LYS A 74 -6.09 9.67 -0.25
C LYS A 74 -6.51 8.21 -0.24
#